data_AF-A0A496XYN5-F1
#
_entry.id   AF-A0A496XYN5-F1
#
_cell.length_a   1.000
_cell.length_b   1.000
_cell.length_c   1.000
_cell.angle_alpha   90.00
_cell.angle_beta   90.00
_cell.angle_gamma   90.00
#
_symmetry.space_group_name_H-M   'P 1'
#
loop_
_entity.id
_entity.type
_entity.pdbx_description
1 polymer ?
#
loop_
_entity_poly.entity_id
_entity_poly.type
_entity_poly.pdbx_seq_one_letter_code
_entity_poly.pdbx_strand_id
1 'polypeptide(L)' 'MNNVEQYFDNQKQNKEFIVSYNAISEQVDIELELERVKKHIEEDYSKNIILDELSKIQNYLYQATWAPQAIAPS' A
#
# COMPACT_ATOMS: atom_id res chain seq x y z
N MET A 1 -14.55 3.06 24.76
CA MET A 1 -14.34 3.63 23.42
C MET A 1 -14.51 5.13 23.55
N ASN A 2 -13.49 5.92 23.20
CA ASN A 2 -13.52 7.38 23.35
C ASN A 2 -14.18 8.04 22.11
N ASN A 3 -14.52 9.33 22.21
CA ASN A 3 -15.18 10.06 21.13
C ASN A 3 -14.37 10.11 19.82
N VAL A 4 -13.04 10.01 19.89
CA VAL A 4 -12.15 9.99 18.72
C VAL A 4 -12.22 8.62 18.03
N GLU A 5 -12.16 7.52 18.79
CA GLU A 5 -12.32 6.16 18.26
C GLU A 5 -13.68 5.98 17.59
N GLN A 6 -14.75 6.51 18.22
CA GLN A 6 -16.10 6.44 17.69
C GLN A 6 -16.29 7.31 16.44
N TYR A 7 -15.64 8.48 16.39
CA TYR A 7 -15.60 9.33 15.20
C TYR A 7 -14.89 8.61 14.04
N PHE A 8 -13.73 8.00 14.28
CA PHE A 8 -12.99 7.25 13.26
C PHE A 8 -13.78 6.05 12.75
N ASP A 9 -14.45 5.31 13.63
CA ASP A 9 -15.25 4.15 13.21
C ASP A 9 -16.48 4.54 12.38
N ASN A 10 -17.06 5.72 12.61
CA ASN A 10 -18.08 6.28 11.73
C ASN A 10 -17.50 6.73 10.38
N GLN A 11 -16.30 7.34 10.35
CA GLN A 11 -15.64 7.72 9.09
C GLN A 11 -15.26 6.50 8.26
N LYS A 12 -14.87 5.37 8.88
CA LYS A 12 -14.62 4.10 8.19
C LYS A 12 -15.84 3.51 7.48
N GLN A 13 -17.05 4.01 7.73
CA GLN A 13 -18.26 3.63 6.99
C GLN A 13 -18.56 4.56 5.80
N ASN A 14 -17.89 5.71 5.71
CA ASN A 14 -18.03 6.64 4.60
C ASN A 14 -17.25 6.12 3.37
N LYS A 15 -17.96 5.90 2.26
CA LYS A 15 -17.36 5.36 1.01
C LYS A 15 -16.19 6.22 0.50
N GLU A 16 -16.27 7.55 0.58
CA GLU A 16 -15.18 8.45 0.14
C GLU A 16 -13.94 8.35 1.03
N PHE A 17 -14.16 8.22 2.35
CA PHE A 17 -13.09 8.01 3.32
C PHE A 17 -12.40 6.66 3.11
N ILE A 18 -13.16 5.58 2.89
CA ILE A 18 -12.61 4.24 2.63
C ILE A 18 -11.73 4.25 1.37
N VAL A 19 -12.20 4.85 0.27
CA VAL A 19 -11.42 4.93 -0.98
C VAL A 19 -10.12 5.69 -0.76
N SER A 20 -10.19 6.85 -0.11
CA SER A 20 -9.00 7.67 0.17
C SER A 20 -8.03 6.97 1.14
N TYR A 21 -8.57 6.31 2.18
CA TYR A 21 -7.80 5.53 3.15
C TYR A 21 -7.08 4.35 2.49
N ASN A 22 -7.77 3.61 1.61
CA ASN A 22 -7.19 2.48 0.90
C ASN A 22 -6.07 2.95 -0.04
N ALA A 23 -6.30 4.04 -0.78
CA ALA A 23 -5.28 4.61 -1.68
C ALA A 23 -4.02 5.07 -0.92
N ILE A 24 -4.19 5.74 0.22
CA ILE A 24 -3.08 6.16 1.07
C ILE A 24 -2.37 4.94 1.67
N SER A 25 -3.11 3.94 2.14
CA SER A 25 -2.52 2.74 2.74
C SER A 25 -1.69 1.96 1.72
N GLU A 26 -2.20 1.78 0.50
CA GLU A 26 -1.48 1.15 -0.61
C GLU A 26 -0.18 1.91 -0.94
N GLN A 27 -0.22 3.25 -0.96
CA GLN A 27 0.99 4.04 -1.15
C GLN A 27 2.02 3.85 -0.02
N VAL A 28 1.57 3.85 1.24
CA VAL A 28 2.45 3.63 2.40
C VAL A 28 3.10 2.25 2.35
N ASP A 29 2.35 1.21 1.98
CA ASP A 29 2.88 -0.14 1.84
C ASP A 29 4.00 -0.21 0.77
N ILE A 30 3.82 0.48 -0.36
CA ILE A 30 4.85 0.58 -1.41
C ILE A 30 6.10 1.30 -0.90
N GLU A 31 5.93 2.43 -0.19
CA GLU A 31 7.06 3.19 0.36
C GLU A 31 7.86 2.36 1.37
N LEU A 32 7.19 1.57 2.21
CA LEU A 32 7.86 0.67 3.16
C LEU A 32 8.65 -0.44 2.47
N GLU A 33 8.12 -1.05 1.42
CA GLU A 33 8.83 -2.07 0.64
C GLU A 33 10.05 -1.48 -0.09
N LEU A 34 9.94 -0.26 -0.62
CA LEU A 34 11.07 0.44 -1.24
C LEU A 34 12.16 0.78 -0.22
N GLU A 35 11.81 1.19 1.00
CA GLU A 35 12.79 1.45 2.06
C GLU A 35 13.48 0.14 2.50
N ARG A 36 12.77 -0.99 2.51
CA ARG A 36 13.39 -2.31 2.75
C ARG A 36 14.43 -2.64 1.68
N VAL A 37 14.09 -2.45 0.40
CA VAL A 37 15.02 -2.70 -0.72
C VAL A 37 16.25 -1.78 -0.62
N LYS A 38 16.05 -0.51 -0.28
CA LYS A 38 17.14 0.44 -0.07
C LYS A 38 18.09 -0.03 1.04
N LYS A 39 17.54 -0.50 2.16
CA LYS A 39 18.34 -1.07 3.24
C LYS A 39 19.14 -2.30 2.78
N HIS A 40 18.55 -3.20 1.99
CA HIS A 40 19.28 -4.34 1.43
C HIS A 40 20.42 -3.93 0.48
N ILE A 41 20.26 -2.81 -0.25
CA ILE A 41 21.36 -2.23 -1.05
C ILE A 41 22.47 -1.70 -0.14
N GLU A 42 22.12 -1.00 0.94
CA GLU A 42 23.09 -0.47 1.91
C GLU A 42 23.84 -1.58 2.65
N GLU A 43 23.19 -2.72 2.89
CA GLU A 43 23.76 -3.92 3.52
C GLU A 43 24.49 -4.85 2.53
N ASP A 44 24.69 -4.43 1.27
CA ASP A 44 25.39 -5.17 0.21
C ASP A 44 24.81 -6.58 -0.05
N TYR A 45 23.49 -6.68 -0.02
CA TYR A 45 22.81 -7.93 -0.36
C TYR A 45 23.09 -8.30 -1.82
N SER A 46 22.99 -9.60 -2.11
CA SER A 46 23.16 -10.09 -3.48
C SER A 46 22.23 -9.37 -4.44
N LYS A 47 22.80 -8.87 -5.55
CA LYS A 47 22.06 -8.20 -6.62
C LYS A 47 20.82 -8.97 -7.08
N ASN A 48 20.88 -10.30 -7.09
CA ASN A 48 19.74 -11.13 -7.51
C ASN A 48 18.55 -11.05 -6.54
N ILE A 49 18.82 -10.89 -5.23
CA ILE A 49 17.79 -10.71 -4.21
C ILE A 49 17.11 -9.35 -4.41
N ILE A 50 17.91 -8.29 -4.56
CA ILE A 50 17.41 -6.92 -4.80
C ILE A 50 16.55 -6.85 -6.07
N LEU A 51 16.99 -7.49 -7.16
CA LEU A 51 16.23 -7.54 -8.41
C LEU A 51 14.91 -8.31 -8.30
N ASP A 52 14.89 -9.41 -7.55
CA ASP A 52 13.66 -10.17 -7.30
C ASP A 52 12.65 -9.35 -6.47
N GLU A 53 13.11 -8.64 -5.44
CA GLU A 53 12.25 -7.75 -4.65
C GLU A 53 11.70 -6.59 -5.48
N LEU A 54 12.53 -5.94 -6.30
CA LEU A 54 12.07 -4.89 -7.21
C LEU A 54 11.04 -5.42 -8.22
N SER A 55 11.22 -6.64 -8.73
CA SER A 55 10.28 -7.26 -9.66
C SER A 55 8.92 -7.53 -9.00
N LYS A 56 8.90 -7.92 -7.73
CA LYS A 56 7.66 -8.08 -6.94
C LYS A 56 6.95 -6.74 -6.75
N ILE A 57 7.67 -5.68 -6.39
CA ILE A 57 7.10 -4.33 -6.24
C ILE A 57 6.55 -3.83 -7.58
N GLN A 58 7.27 -4.02 -8.69
CA GLN A 58 6.78 -3.66 -10.02
C GLN A 58 5.51 -4.41 -10.41
N ASN A 59 5.43 -5.71 -10.12
CA ASN A 59 4.22 -6.50 -10.38
C ASN A 59 3.04 -6.04 -9.52
N TYR A 60 3.28 -5.71 -8.24
CA TYR A 60 2.26 -5.16 -7.36
C TYR A 60 1.72 -3.83 -7.91
N LEU A 61 2.61 -2.90 -8.28
CA LEU A 61 2.24 -1.61 -8.88
C LEU A 61 1.47 -1.79 -10.20
N TYR A 62 1.87 -2.74 -11.05
CA TYR A 62 1.17 -3.06 -12.28
C TYR A 62 -0.25 -3.58 -12.00
N GLN A 63 -0.41 -4.48 -11.02
CA GLN A 63 -1.74 -4.94 -10.64
C GLN A 63 -2.60 -3.80 -10.07
N ALA A 64 -2.03 -2.91 -9.25
CA ALA A 64 -2.72 -1.75 -8.72
C ALA A 64 -3.17 -0.75 -9.80
N THR A 65 -2.32 -0.49 -10.81
CA THR A 65 -2.63 0.45 -11.89
C THR A 65 -3.63 -0.08 -12.92
N TRP A 66 -3.70 -1.40 -13.11
CA TRP A 66 -4.55 -2.03 -14.14
C TRP A 66 -5.72 -2.85 -13.58
N ALA A 67 -5.83 -3.00 -12.26
CA ALA A 67 -7.02 -3.56 -11.64
C ALA A 67 -8.22 -2.64 -11.93
N PRO A 68 -9.36 -3.18 -12.39
CA PRO A 68 -10.60 -2.42 -12.40
C PRO A 68 -10.84 -1.96 -10.97
N GLN A 69 -10.96 -0.64 -10.75
CA GLN A 69 -11.43 -0.14 -9.47
C GLN A 69 -12.79 -0.78 -9.24
N ALA A 70 -12.85 -1.74 -8.31
CA ALA A 70 -14.10 -2.39 -7.96
C ALA A 70 -15.01 -1.29 -7.41
N ILE A 71 -15.93 -0.83 -8.26
CA ILE A 71 -17.01 0.06 -7.86
C ILE A 71 -17.76 -0.73 -6.79
N ALA A 72 -17.58 -0.35 -5.53
CA ALA A 72 -18.28 -0.99 -4.42
C ALA A 72 -19.78 -0.95 -4.74
N PRO A 73 -20.49 -2.11 -4.71
CA PRO A 73 -21.90 -2.13 -5.02
C PRO A 73 -22.65 -1.16 -4.11
N SER A 74 -23.54 -0.39 -4.73
CA SER A 74 -24.35 0.67 -4.14
C SER A 74 -25.12 0.19 -2.92
#